data_AF-A0A7J6VUA2-F1
#
_entry.id   AF-A0A7J6VUA2-F1
#
_cell.length_a   1.000
_cell.length_b   1.000
_cell.length_c   1.000
_cell.angle_alpha   90.00
_cell.angle_beta   90.00
_cell.angle_gamma   90.00
#
_symmetry.space_group_name_H-M   'P 1'
#
loop_
_entity.id
_entity.type
_entity.pdbx_description
1 polymer ?
#
loop_
_entity_poly.entity_id
_entity_poly.type
_entity_poly.pdbx_seq_one_letter_code
_entity_poly.pdbx_strand_id
1 'polypeptide(L)'
;MSNSNLSLEISRTITPQINRTVGSSFSFSIRISMKNNAFTQRSANSELALAEGPSCIFVGPIETAKKENLEALYRQARDAYYNGKPLIVDDMFDKVELKLRWYGSKSVIKYPRCSLRQHSTYADAEEDPSQVWLLASVWMLLLTFGSLVFVIPAFYTVVLAYQDAFNSSPTTNGSTTALESLAMANRILFVAVGSLVGYPIASASVGALHGLLMNDLVALKGPCPNCGEEVFAFVQADKRKQNFHRTDCHVCESSLEFRPKVEQSVARPTTQWVHGRIYLVKQKRTNQRRWM
;
A
#
# COMPACT_ATOMS: atom_id res chain seq x y z
N MET A 1 55.90 -43.46 19.80
CA MET A 1 57.00 -42.55 20.19
C MET A 1 56.36 -41.22 20.56
N SER A 2 56.46 -40.78 21.82
CA SER A 2 57.49 -39.83 22.30
C SER A 2 57.24 -38.43 21.72
N ASN A 3 56.54 -37.54 22.44
CA ASN A 3 57.10 -36.54 23.40
C ASN A 3 57.73 -35.33 22.66
N SER A 4 57.61 -34.07 23.08
CA SER A 4 57.15 -33.46 24.36
C SER A 4 56.86 -31.94 24.23
N ASN A 5 56.04 -31.39 25.15
CA ASN A 5 56.19 -30.15 25.98
C ASN A 5 56.80 -28.85 25.38
N LEU A 6 56.51 -27.60 25.78
CA LEU A 6 55.81 -26.90 26.90
C LEU A 6 55.39 -25.46 26.35
N SER A 7 54.84 -24.43 27.00
CA SER A 7 54.45 -24.10 28.39
C SER A 7 53.36 -23.02 28.51
N LEU A 8 52.55 -23.15 29.57
CA LEU A 8 51.98 -22.15 30.51
C LEU A 8 52.03 -20.63 30.24
N GLU A 9 50.85 -19.99 30.26
CA GLU A 9 50.41 -18.97 31.24
C GLU A 9 48.86 -18.82 31.15
N ILE A 10 48.11 -18.28 32.12
CA ILE A 10 47.78 -18.68 33.50
C ILE A 10 46.59 -17.78 33.92
N SER A 11 45.47 -18.36 34.42
CA SER A 11 44.38 -17.68 35.16
C SER A 11 43.55 -16.56 34.47
N ARG A 12 42.27 -16.30 34.82
CA ARG A 12 41.31 -17.03 35.67
C ARG A 12 39.86 -16.73 35.27
N THR A 13 38.99 -17.66 35.64
CA THR A 13 37.51 -17.63 35.62
C THR A 13 36.83 -16.32 36.07
N ILE A 14 35.66 -16.04 35.49
CA ILE A 14 34.36 -16.04 36.22
C ILE A 14 33.21 -16.26 35.20
N THR A 15 32.24 -17.11 35.57
CA THR A 15 30.93 -17.27 34.91
C THR A 15 29.85 -17.42 35.98
N PRO A 16 28.62 -16.95 35.70
CA PRO A 16 27.44 -17.54 36.31
C PRO A 16 26.43 -17.99 35.24
N GLN A 17 26.28 -19.32 35.11
CA GLN A 17 25.05 -19.92 34.57
C GLN A 17 23.90 -19.71 35.58
N ILE A 18 22.69 -19.40 35.12
CA ILE A 18 21.49 -19.38 35.97
C ILE A 18 20.38 -20.20 35.31
N ASN A 19 20.35 -21.49 35.62
CA ASN A 19 19.15 -22.31 35.50
C ASN A 19 18.18 -21.96 36.64
N ARG A 20 16.88 -21.79 36.35
CA ARG A 20 15.80 -21.99 37.33
C ARG A 20 14.58 -22.61 36.66
N THR A 21 13.98 -23.57 37.34
CA THR A 21 12.79 -24.31 36.93
C THR A 21 11.85 -24.47 38.13
N VAL A 22 10.57 -24.77 37.84
CA VAL A 22 9.51 -25.21 38.77
C VAL A 22 8.91 -24.14 39.71
N GLY A 23 7.65 -23.79 39.42
CA GLY A 23 6.55 -24.01 40.38
C GLY A 23 6.08 -22.85 41.28
N SER A 24 4.89 -22.32 41.01
CA SER A 24 3.73 -22.41 41.92
C SER A 24 2.49 -21.73 41.32
N SER A 25 1.31 -22.33 41.53
CA SER A 25 0.03 -21.77 41.09
C SER A 25 -0.50 -20.79 42.14
N PHE A 26 -0.75 -19.53 41.76
CA PHE A 26 -1.45 -18.57 42.60
C PHE A 26 -2.65 -17.97 41.86
N SER A 27 -3.86 -18.38 42.28
CA SER A 27 -5.13 -17.84 41.80
C SER A 27 -5.58 -16.71 42.74
N PHE A 28 -5.65 -15.48 42.24
CA PHE A 28 -6.10 -14.32 43.00
C PHE A 28 -7.54 -13.93 42.64
N SER A 29 -8.50 -14.47 43.37
CA SER A 29 -9.92 -14.10 43.27
C SER A 29 -10.17 -12.72 43.87
N ILE A 30 -10.13 -11.66 43.05
CA ILE A 30 -10.49 -10.31 43.50
C ILE A 30 -12.00 -10.21 43.70
N ARG A 31 -12.42 -9.98 44.96
CA ARG A 31 -13.82 -9.83 45.36
C ARG A 31 -14.35 -8.45 44.97
N ILE A 32 -15.16 -8.36 43.92
CA ILE A 32 -15.84 -7.12 43.52
C ILE A 32 -16.85 -6.73 44.62
N SER A 33 -16.64 -5.57 45.23
CA SER A 33 -17.59 -4.96 46.17
C SER A 33 -18.39 -3.88 45.44
N MET A 34 -19.67 -4.12 45.19
CA MET A 34 -20.56 -3.09 44.67
C MET A 34 -21.16 -2.27 45.80
N LYS A 35 -21.01 -0.94 45.74
CA LYS A 35 -21.67 0.00 46.64
C LYS A 35 -22.31 1.13 45.85
N ASN A 36 -23.59 0.98 45.55
CA ASN A 36 -24.42 2.06 45.04
C ASN A 36 -24.59 3.13 46.12
N ASN A 37 -24.51 4.42 45.78
CA ASN A 37 -25.62 5.32 46.12
C ASN A 37 -25.67 6.60 45.29
N ALA A 38 -26.83 7.27 45.38
CA ALA A 38 -27.27 8.34 44.49
C ALA A 38 -26.48 9.67 44.55
N PHE A 39 -26.41 10.28 43.37
CA PHE A 39 -26.50 11.71 43.07
C PHE A 39 -26.76 12.68 44.26
N THR A 40 -25.92 13.72 44.37
CA THR A 40 -26.35 15.05 44.83
C THR A 40 -25.43 16.14 44.27
N GLN A 41 -25.99 17.32 43.99
CA GLN A 41 -25.34 18.39 43.24
C GLN A 41 -24.88 19.54 44.13
N ARG A 42 -23.59 19.86 44.14
CA ARG A 42 -23.10 21.21 44.54
C ARG A 42 -21.70 21.52 44.00
N SER A 43 -21.51 22.77 43.60
CA SER A 43 -20.23 23.33 43.16
C SER A 43 -19.51 24.04 44.31
N ALA A 44 -18.21 23.81 44.43
CA ALA A 44 -17.27 24.66 45.16
C ALA A 44 -15.86 24.37 44.63
N ASN A 45 -15.06 25.42 44.39
CA ASN A 45 -13.67 25.27 43.97
C ASN A 45 -12.79 24.99 45.20
N SER A 46 -11.91 23.99 45.11
CA SER A 46 -10.75 23.88 46.00
C SER A 46 -9.67 23.07 45.29
N GLU A 47 -8.42 23.53 45.38
CA GLU A 47 -7.28 22.83 44.80
C GLU A 47 -6.96 21.58 45.62
N LEU A 48 -7.16 20.40 45.03
CA LEU A 48 -6.51 19.19 45.48
C LEU A 48 -5.90 18.50 44.26
N ALA A 49 -4.61 18.73 44.06
CA ALA A 49 -3.79 18.03 43.07
C ALA A 49 -3.58 16.58 43.51
N LEU A 50 -4.64 15.78 43.46
CA LEU A 50 -4.58 14.34 43.60
C LEU A 50 -3.70 13.82 42.47
N ALA A 51 -2.59 13.16 42.82
CA ALA A 51 -1.66 12.64 41.83
C ALA A 51 -2.31 11.48 41.06
N GLU A 52 -3.00 11.83 39.97
CA GLU A 52 -3.66 10.88 39.09
C GLU A 52 -2.60 10.05 38.35
N GLY A 53 -2.26 8.90 38.96
CA GLY A 53 -1.35 7.93 38.37
C GLY A 53 -1.83 7.55 36.97
N PRO A 54 -0.91 7.37 36.00
CA PRO A 54 -1.19 7.48 34.57
C PRO A 54 -2.36 6.59 34.16
N SER A 55 -3.50 7.23 33.94
CA SER A 55 -4.75 6.55 33.64
C SER A 55 -4.58 5.75 32.34
N CYS A 56 -4.70 4.44 32.45
CA CYS A 56 -4.59 3.53 31.31
C CYS A 56 -5.80 3.80 30.41
N ILE A 57 -5.56 4.37 29.22
CA ILE A 57 -6.63 4.82 28.34
C ILE A 57 -7.46 3.60 27.94
N PHE A 58 -8.72 3.57 28.38
CA PHE A 58 -9.63 2.45 28.09
C PHE A 58 -10.05 2.48 26.61
N VAL A 59 -9.18 1.93 25.78
CA VAL A 59 -9.53 1.50 24.43
C VAL A 59 -10.28 0.18 24.54
N GLY A 60 -11.46 0.10 23.94
CA GLY A 60 -12.20 -1.15 23.80
C GLY A 60 -11.52 -2.13 22.82
N PRO A 61 -12.27 -3.06 22.20
CA PRO A 61 -11.69 -3.96 21.20
C PRO A 61 -10.95 -3.19 20.10
N ILE A 62 -9.67 -3.53 19.89
CA ILE A 62 -8.75 -2.84 18.96
C ILE A 62 -9.36 -2.72 17.56
N GLU A 63 -10.11 -3.74 17.14
CA GLU A 63 -10.73 -3.77 15.81
C GLU A 63 -11.84 -2.74 15.58
N THR A 64 -12.49 -2.27 16.65
CA THR A 64 -13.60 -1.31 16.63
C THR A 64 -13.24 0.06 17.24
N ALA A 65 -11.99 0.24 17.66
CA ALA A 65 -11.53 1.46 18.31
C ALA A 65 -11.37 2.63 17.32
N LYS A 66 -11.66 3.85 17.78
CA LYS A 66 -11.42 5.07 17.00
C LYS A 66 -9.92 5.35 16.84
N LYS A 67 -9.55 6.04 15.74
CA LYS A 67 -8.16 6.40 15.41
C LYS A 67 -7.47 7.12 16.56
N GLU A 68 -8.14 8.11 17.16
CA GLU A 68 -7.58 8.99 18.20
C GLU A 68 -7.24 8.19 19.46
N ASN A 69 -8.13 7.26 19.85
CA ASN A 69 -7.94 6.37 21.00
C ASN A 69 -6.78 5.38 20.76
N LEU A 70 -6.67 4.83 19.54
CA LEU A 70 -5.56 3.96 19.16
C LEU A 70 -4.23 4.70 19.12
N GLU A 71 -4.19 5.94 18.63
CA GLU A 71 -2.99 6.78 18.67
C GLU A 71 -2.55 7.08 20.10
N ALA A 72 -3.49 7.38 20.99
CA ALA A 72 -3.19 7.64 22.39
C ALA A 72 -2.65 6.39 23.11
N LEU A 73 -3.24 5.22 22.87
CA LEU A 73 -2.75 3.93 23.35
C LEU A 73 -1.36 3.59 22.78
N TYR A 74 -1.12 3.81 21.49
CA TYR A 74 0.16 3.55 20.84
C TYR A 74 1.28 4.42 21.45
N ARG A 75 1.02 5.71 21.69
CA ARG A 75 1.94 6.60 22.41
C ARG A 75 2.19 6.10 23.83
N GLN A 76 1.13 5.85 24.61
CA GLN A 76 1.23 5.40 26.00
C GLN A 76 2.00 4.07 26.13
N ALA A 77 1.73 3.10 25.26
CA ALA A 77 2.41 1.80 25.23
C ALA A 77 3.89 1.93 24.83
N ARG A 78 4.21 2.73 23.79
CA ARG A 78 5.58 2.99 23.34
C ARG A 78 6.41 3.66 24.44
N ASP A 79 5.84 4.66 25.09
CA ASP A 79 6.55 5.44 26.11
C ASP A 79 6.74 4.60 27.39
N ALA A 80 5.75 3.75 27.74
CA ALA A 80 5.88 2.78 28.82
C ALA A 80 6.89 1.64 28.54
N TYR A 81 7.02 1.20 27.28
CA TYR A 81 8.07 0.27 26.83
C TYR A 81 9.47 0.87 27.04
N TYR A 82 9.71 2.12 26.62
CA TYR A 82 10.99 2.80 26.87
C TYR A 82 11.27 3.03 28.37
N ASN A 83 10.23 3.19 29.18
CA ASN A 83 10.32 3.24 30.65
C ASN A 83 10.48 1.86 31.33
N GLY A 84 10.68 0.78 30.57
CA GLY A 84 10.91 -0.58 31.07
C GLY A 84 9.68 -1.25 31.71
N LYS A 85 8.47 -0.73 31.45
CA LYS A 85 7.20 -1.21 32.02
C LYS A 85 6.15 -1.38 30.91
N PRO A 86 6.27 -2.38 30.03
CA PRO A 86 5.35 -2.56 28.90
C PRO A 86 3.90 -2.76 29.38
N LEU A 87 2.98 -1.96 28.82
CA LEU A 87 1.54 -2.01 29.15
C LEU A 87 0.76 -3.05 28.33
N ILE A 88 1.27 -3.39 27.15
CA ILE A 88 0.69 -4.38 26.23
C ILE A 88 1.81 -5.28 25.68
N VAL A 89 1.44 -6.48 25.24
CA VAL A 89 2.36 -7.44 24.60
C VAL A 89 2.68 -6.98 23.17
N ASP A 90 3.88 -7.29 22.68
CA ASP A 90 4.35 -6.96 21.31
C ASP A 90 3.33 -7.33 20.23
N ASP A 91 2.71 -8.53 20.27
CA ASP A 91 1.64 -8.97 19.36
C ASP A 91 0.41 -8.04 19.34
N MET A 92 0.14 -7.32 20.42
CA MET A 92 -0.93 -6.31 20.50
C MET A 92 -0.45 -4.95 20.03
N PHE A 93 0.82 -4.60 20.30
CA PHE A 93 1.43 -3.38 19.78
C PHE A 93 1.49 -3.39 18.25
N ASP A 94 1.93 -4.50 17.65
CA ASP A 94 1.96 -4.69 16.19
C ASP A 94 0.57 -4.60 15.56
N LYS A 95 -0.48 -5.10 16.24
CA LYS A 95 -1.88 -4.96 15.78
C LYS A 95 -2.36 -3.50 15.83
N VAL A 96 -2.07 -2.78 16.91
CA VAL A 96 -2.38 -1.35 17.02
C VAL A 96 -1.63 -0.55 15.95
N GLU A 97 -0.35 -0.85 15.73
CA GLU A 97 0.47 -0.23 14.69
C GLU A 97 -0.08 -0.49 13.28
N LEU A 98 -0.44 -1.73 12.98
CA LEU A 98 -1.02 -2.14 11.69
C LEU A 98 -2.38 -1.47 11.45
N LYS A 99 -3.25 -1.41 12.47
CA LYS A 99 -4.53 -0.70 12.43
C LYS A 99 -4.35 0.80 12.20
N LEU A 100 -3.34 1.40 12.82
CA LEU A 100 -3.00 2.82 12.66
C LEU A 100 -2.35 3.15 11.30
N ARG A 101 -1.59 2.23 10.68
CA ARG A 101 -1.20 2.35 9.25
C ARG A 101 -2.43 2.38 8.36
N TRP A 102 -3.37 1.43 8.55
CA TRP A 102 -4.61 1.38 7.77
C TRP A 102 -5.48 2.65 7.94
N TYR A 103 -5.44 3.29 9.10
CA TYR A 103 -6.07 4.60 9.33
C TYR A 103 -5.27 5.82 8.83
N GLY A 104 -4.09 5.63 8.22
CA GLY A 104 -3.21 6.74 7.80
C GLY A 104 -2.79 7.64 8.97
N SER A 105 -2.28 7.07 10.06
CA SER A 105 -1.80 7.83 11.22
C SER A 105 -0.33 8.20 11.10
N LYS A 106 -0.05 9.51 11.09
CA LYS A 106 1.31 10.05 11.16
C LYS A 106 2.09 9.63 12.42
N SER A 107 1.40 9.13 13.46
CA SER A 107 2.06 8.63 14.68
C SER A 107 2.86 7.33 14.48
N VAL A 108 2.53 6.56 13.43
CA VAL A 108 3.15 5.26 13.12
C VAL A 108 4.21 5.36 12.01
N ILE A 109 4.29 6.48 11.29
CA ILE A 109 5.33 6.71 10.28
C ILE A 109 6.70 6.66 10.96
N LYS A 110 7.53 5.69 10.52
CA LYS A 110 8.86 5.43 11.06
C LYS A 110 9.91 6.03 10.14
N TYR A 111 10.72 6.96 10.68
CA TYR A 111 11.94 7.45 10.04
C TYR A 111 12.86 6.30 9.59
N PRO A 112 13.73 6.51 8.57
CA PRO A 112 14.58 5.46 8.01
C PRO A 112 15.33 4.65 9.08
N ARG A 113 15.13 3.33 9.06
CA ARG A 113 15.69 2.37 10.03
C ARG A 113 16.84 1.58 9.41
N CYS A 114 17.88 1.33 10.19
CA CYS A 114 18.93 0.38 9.80
C CYS A 114 18.50 -1.06 10.15
N SER A 115 18.41 -1.94 9.15
CA SER A 115 18.20 -3.38 9.35
C SER A 115 19.53 -4.06 9.62
N LEU A 116 19.89 -4.23 10.90
CA LEU A 116 21.16 -4.85 11.30
C LEU A 116 21.32 -6.26 10.69
N ARG A 117 20.23 -7.03 10.58
CA ARG A 117 20.21 -8.38 9.97
C ARG A 117 20.47 -8.38 8.45
N GLN A 118 20.25 -7.26 7.76
CA GLN A 118 20.38 -7.15 6.29
C GLN A 118 21.48 -6.18 5.85
N HIS A 119 22.13 -5.48 6.80
CA HIS A 119 23.12 -4.42 6.55
C HIS A 119 22.64 -3.33 5.56
N SER A 120 21.34 -3.01 5.59
CA SER A 120 20.67 -2.04 4.71
C SER A 120 19.77 -1.10 5.50
N THR A 121 19.70 0.17 5.09
CA THR A 121 18.66 1.09 5.57
C THR A 121 17.35 0.85 4.81
N TYR A 122 16.22 1.08 5.47
CA TYR A 122 14.90 1.04 4.85
C TYR A 122 13.98 2.10 5.44
N ALA A 123 13.03 2.57 4.63
CA ALA A 123 11.87 3.32 5.08
C ALA A 123 10.62 2.43 4.97
N ASP A 124 9.60 2.68 5.80
CA ASP A 124 8.25 2.18 5.51
C ASP A 124 7.63 3.03 4.38
N ALA A 125 6.74 2.43 3.60
CA ALA A 125 5.99 3.10 2.53
C ALA A 125 4.49 2.81 2.64
N GLU A 126 3.68 3.78 2.24
CA GLU A 126 2.22 3.77 2.32
C GLU A 126 1.63 3.71 0.91
N GLU A 127 0.39 3.24 0.80
CA GLU A 127 -0.36 3.19 -0.45
C GLU A 127 -0.86 4.61 -0.83
N ASP A 128 -0.55 5.06 -2.04
CA ASP A 128 -1.04 6.35 -2.57
C ASP A 128 -2.15 6.10 -3.61
N PRO A 129 -3.43 6.01 -3.17
CA PRO A 129 -4.53 5.77 -4.09
C PRO A 129 -4.73 6.96 -5.06
N SER A 130 -4.26 8.17 -4.74
CA SER A 130 -4.45 9.33 -5.61
C SER A 130 -3.70 9.16 -6.94
N GLN A 131 -2.49 8.60 -6.88
CA GLN A 131 -1.69 8.31 -8.08
C GLN A 131 -2.31 7.19 -8.93
N VAL A 132 -2.96 6.19 -8.30
CA VAL A 132 -3.71 5.13 -9.00
C VAL A 132 -4.97 5.69 -9.68
N TRP A 133 -5.73 6.57 -9.00
CA TRP A 133 -6.90 7.25 -9.58
C TRP A 133 -6.53 8.20 -10.74
N LEU A 134 -5.38 8.89 -10.67
CA LEU A 134 -4.86 9.70 -11.78
C LEU A 134 -4.48 8.82 -12.99
N LEU A 135 -3.83 7.68 -12.77
CA LEU A 135 -3.50 6.75 -13.85
C LEU A 135 -4.79 6.17 -14.47
N ALA A 136 -5.77 5.80 -13.65
CA ALA A 136 -7.08 5.30 -14.10
C ALA A 136 -7.86 6.36 -14.91
N SER A 137 -7.86 7.63 -14.51
CA SER A 137 -8.60 8.68 -15.25
C SER A 137 -7.99 8.97 -16.62
N VAL A 138 -6.66 8.91 -16.76
CA VAL A 138 -5.97 8.99 -18.06
C VAL A 138 -6.37 7.81 -18.96
N TRP A 139 -6.37 6.58 -18.46
CA TRP A 139 -6.81 5.42 -19.24
C TRP A 139 -8.30 5.44 -19.57
N MET A 140 -9.15 5.99 -18.70
CA MET A 140 -10.57 6.22 -19.01
C MET A 140 -10.75 7.25 -20.13
N LEU A 141 -9.92 8.30 -20.21
CA LEU A 141 -9.93 9.27 -21.30
C LEU A 141 -9.47 8.64 -22.62
N LEU A 142 -8.40 7.83 -22.59
CA LEU A 142 -7.95 7.07 -23.76
C LEU A 142 -9.02 6.07 -24.23
N LEU A 143 -9.72 5.40 -23.30
CA LEU A 143 -10.83 4.50 -23.62
C LEU A 143 -12.02 5.24 -24.25
N THR A 144 -12.46 6.38 -23.69
CA THR A 144 -13.57 7.14 -24.27
C THR A 144 -13.20 7.72 -25.63
N PHE A 145 -11.99 8.25 -25.82
CA PHE A 145 -11.52 8.73 -27.12
C PHE A 145 -11.40 7.61 -28.16
N GLY A 146 -10.75 6.50 -27.84
CA GLY A 146 -10.62 5.35 -28.75
C GLY A 146 -11.97 4.73 -29.13
N SER A 147 -12.89 4.63 -28.16
CA SER A 147 -14.27 4.20 -28.39
C SER A 147 -15.02 5.20 -29.28
N LEU A 148 -14.88 6.50 -29.07
CA LEU A 148 -15.56 7.53 -29.87
C LEU A 148 -15.09 7.51 -31.34
N VAL A 149 -13.79 7.36 -31.58
CA VAL A 149 -13.18 7.23 -32.92
C VAL A 149 -13.65 5.97 -33.65
N PHE A 150 -13.95 4.89 -32.92
CA PHE A 150 -14.50 3.66 -33.47
C PHE A 150 -16.02 3.75 -33.73
N VAL A 151 -16.78 4.29 -32.77
CA VAL A 151 -18.25 4.27 -32.78
C VAL A 151 -18.87 5.37 -33.65
N ILE A 152 -18.31 6.57 -33.72
CA ILE A 152 -18.87 7.65 -34.56
C ILE A 152 -18.97 7.24 -36.04
N PRO A 153 -17.93 6.70 -36.70
CA PRO A 153 -18.04 6.25 -38.10
C PRO A 153 -19.09 5.15 -38.31
N ALA A 154 -19.15 4.18 -37.40
CA ALA A 154 -20.13 3.10 -37.47
C ALA A 154 -21.57 3.64 -37.33
N PHE A 155 -21.83 4.47 -36.31
CA PHE A 155 -23.15 5.07 -36.09
C PHE A 155 -23.55 5.99 -37.26
N TYR A 156 -22.64 6.84 -37.74
CA TYR A 156 -22.90 7.75 -38.86
C TYR A 156 -23.26 7.01 -40.15
N THR A 157 -22.51 5.95 -40.50
CA THR A 157 -22.84 5.14 -41.70
C THR A 157 -24.14 4.36 -41.57
N VAL A 158 -24.50 3.89 -40.37
CA VAL A 158 -25.82 3.27 -40.10
C VAL A 158 -26.96 4.29 -40.21
N VAL A 159 -26.81 5.50 -39.66
CA VAL A 159 -27.82 6.56 -39.78
C VAL A 159 -28.02 6.98 -41.24
N LEU A 160 -26.94 7.11 -42.02
CA LEU A 160 -27.05 7.37 -43.45
C LEU A 160 -27.75 6.23 -44.20
N ALA A 161 -27.37 4.98 -43.97
CA ALA A 161 -28.01 3.83 -44.61
C ALA A 161 -29.52 3.71 -44.27
N TYR A 162 -29.90 4.08 -43.05
CA TYR A 162 -31.31 4.19 -42.63
C TYR A 162 -32.04 5.32 -43.37
N GLN A 163 -31.43 6.50 -43.49
CA GLN A 163 -32.00 7.62 -44.27
C GLN A 163 -32.13 7.27 -45.75
N ASP A 164 -31.13 6.65 -46.36
CA ASP A 164 -31.16 6.19 -47.75
C ASP A 164 -32.33 5.22 -47.97
N ALA A 165 -32.52 4.25 -47.07
CA ALA A 165 -33.59 3.25 -47.15
C ALA A 165 -35.02 3.80 -46.90
N PHE A 166 -35.16 4.91 -46.17
CA PHE A 166 -36.44 5.59 -45.97
C PHE A 166 -36.76 6.57 -47.11
N ASN A 167 -35.74 7.15 -47.76
CA ASN A 167 -35.91 8.04 -48.90
C ASN A 167 -36.05 7.28 -50.23
N SER A 168 -35.63 6.01 -50.29
CA SER A 168 -35.81 5.14 -51.47
C SER A 168 -37.27 4.70 -51.65
N SER A 169 -38.08 5.57 -52.25
CA SER A 169 -39.37 5.21 -52.82
C SER A 169 -39.19 4.08 -53.87
N PRO A 170 -40.09 3.08 -53.97
CA PRO A 170 -39.85 1.86 -54.74
C PRO A 170 -40.05 2.05 -56.26
N THR A 171 -39.20 2.86 -56.88
CA THR A 171 -39.14 3.05 -58.35
C THR A 171 -37.94 2.31 -58.93
N THR A 172 -38.17 1.07 -59.35
CA THR A 172 -37.22 0.27 -60.13
C THR A 172 -36.85 0.98 -61.43
N ASN A 173 -35.58 1.37 -61.60
CA ASN A 173 -34.80 1.24 -62.84
C ASN A 173 -33.32 1.59 -62.56
N GLY A 174 -32.40 0.80 -63.11
CA GLY A 174 -31.01 0.80 -62.65
C GLY A 174 -30.04 1.62 -63.51
N SER A 175 -29.31 2.52 -62.86
CA SER A 175 -27.97 2.96 -63.29
C SER A 175 -27.19 3.48 -62.08
N THR A 176 -26.49 2.59 -61.37
CA THR A 176 -25.57 2.98 -60.29
C THR A 176 -24.51 3.93 -60.83
N THR A 177 -24.55 5.17 -60.37
CA THR A 177 -23.67 6.23 -60.80
C THR A 177 -22.28 6.08 -60.17
N ALA A 178 -21.23 6.55 -60.86
CA ALA A 178 -19.88 6.56 -60.29
C ALA A 178 -19.78 7.38 -58.99
N LEU A 179 -20.71 8.31 -58.76
CA LEU A 179 -20.82 9.10 -57.54
C LEU A 179 -21.21 8.22 -56.34
N GLU A 180 -22.16 7.29 -56.51
CA GLU A 180 -22.62 6.39 -55.45
C GLU A 180 -21.54 5.36 -55.07
N SER A 181 -20.80 4.85 -56.05
CA SER A 181 -19.68 3.93 -55.77
C SER A 181 -18.55 4.62 -55.00
N LEU A 182 -18.25 5.88 -55.34
CA LEU A 182 -17.29 6.71 -54.58
C LEU A 182 -17.83 7.06 -53.18
N ALA A 183 -19.12 7.34 -53.03
CA ALA A 183 -19.74 7.59 -51.74
C ALA A 183 -19.69 6.35 -50.82
N MET A 184 -19.96 5.16 -51.34
CA MET A 184 -19.80 3.90 -50.58
C MET A 184 -18.34 3.61 -50.25
N ALA A 185 -17.40 3.82 -51.18
CA ALA A 185 -15.97 3.69 -50.92
C ALA A 185 -15.51 4.62 -49.79
N ASN A 186 -15.97 5.88 -49.77
CA ASN A 186 -15.67 6.84 -48.71
C ASN A 186 -16.31 6.46 -47.36
N ARG A 187 -17.56 5.94 -47.34
CA ARG A 187 -18.18 5.40 -46.12
C ARG A 187 -17.38 4.23 -45.55
N ILE A 188 -16.96 3.28 -46.40
CA ILE A 188 -16.14 2.13 -46.02
C ILE A 188 -14.77 2.58 -45.50
N LEU A 189 -14.10 3.51 -46.20
CA LEU A 189 -12.79 4.04 -45.80
C LEU A 189 -12.87 4.74 -44.43
N PHE A 190 -13.91 5.53 -44.18
CA PHE A 190 -14.09 6.23 -42.90
C PHE A 190 -14.28 5.26 -41.73
N VAL A 191 -15.07 4.19 -41.91
CA VAL A 191 -15.24 3.12 -40.91
C VAL A 191 -13.96 2.31 -40.74
N ALA A 192 -13.24 2.00 -41.82
CA ALA A 192 -11.99 1.25 -41.77
C ALA A 192 -10.88 2.02 -41.03
N VAL A 193 -10.72 3.32 -41.31
CA VAL A 193 -9.75 4.19 -40.62
C VAL A 193 -10.12 4.37 -39.14
N GLY A 194 -11.40 4.64 -38.84
CA GLY A 194 -11.89 4.74 -37.46
C GLY A 194 -11.68 3.45 -36.66
N SER A 195 -11.86 2.28 -37.30
CA SER A 195 -11.60 0.98 -36.69
C SER A 195 -10.11 0.72 -36.47
N LEU A 196 -9.27 0.99 -37.48
CA LEU A 196 -7.83 0.77 -37.43
C LEU A 196 -7.13 1.62 -36.36
N VAL A 197 -7.65 2.83 -36.08
CA VAL A 197 -7.10 3.75 -35.06
C VAL A 197 -7.79 3.59 -33.69
N GLY A 198 -9.12 3.51 -33.65
CA GLY A 198 -9.89 3.48 -32.39
C GLY A 198 -9.77 2.16 -31.62
N TYR A 199 -9.82 1.02 -32.32
CA TYR A 199 -9.78 -0.31 -31.70
C TYR A 199 -8.50 -0.60 -30.89
N PRO A 200 -7.26 -0.37 -31.39
CA PRO A 200 -6.06 -0.62 -30.60
C PRO A 200 -5.96 0.28 -29.36
N ILE A 201 -6.41 1.55 -29.46
CA ILE A 201 -6.43 2.48 -28.32
C ILE A 201 -7.43 2.00 -27.25
N ALA A 202 -8.65 1.65 -27.65
CA ALA A 202 -9.68 1.17 -26.74
C ALA A 202 -9.29 -0.16 -26.08
N SER A 203 -8.82 -1.15 -26.85
CA SER A 203 -8.45 -2.47 -26.32
C SER A 203 -7.24 -2.42 -25.36
N ALA A 204 -6.21 -1.62 -25.67
CA ALA A 204 -5.09 -1.39 -24.75
C ALA A 204 -5.56 -0.71 -23.45
N SER A 205 -6.47 0.26 -23.54
CA SER A 205 -7.01 0.97 -22.38
C SER A 205 -7.86 0.05 -21.48
N VAL A 206 -8.65 -0.86 -22.05
CA VAL A 206 -9.37 -1.90 -21.28
C VAL A 206 -8.39 -2.82 -20.54
N GLY A 207 -7.29 -3.23 -21.20
CA GLY A 207 -6.25 -4.05 -20.56
C GLY A 207 -5.59 -3.36 -19.36
N ALA A 208 -5.25 -2.08 -19.50
CA ALA A 208 -4.67 -1.28 -18.41
C ALA A 208 -5.66 -1.07 -17.25
N LEU A 209 -6.91 -0.70 -17.57
CA LEU A 209 -7.97 -0.51 -16.57
C LEU A 209 -8.31 -1.81 -15.82
N HIS A 210 -8.26 -2.96 -16.50
CA HIS A 210 -8.45 -4.26 -15.85
C HIS A 210 -7.35 -4.56 -14.81
N GLY A 211 -6.08 -4.25 -15.12
CA GLY A 211 -4.97 -4.41 -14.16
C GLY A 211 -5.11 -3.52 -12.92
N LEU A 212 -5.58 -2.28 -13.11
CA LEU A 212 -5.87 -1.35 -12.01
C LEU A 212 -7.08 -1.82 -11.17
N LEU A 213 -8.18 -2.20 -11.83
CA LEU A 213 -9.44 -2.62 -11.18
C LEU A 213 -9.29 -3.93 -10.37
N MET A 214 -8.43 -4.85 -10.81
CA MET A 214 -8.14 -6.09 -10.09
C MET A 214 -7.23 -5.89 -8.87
N ASN A 215 -6.78 -4.66 -8.59
CA ASN A 215 -5.81 -4.32 -7.54
C ASN A 215 -4.46 -5.05 -7.71
N ASP A 216 -4.08 -5.40 -8.95
CA ASP A 216 -2.73 -5.92 -9.23
C ASP A 216 -1.71 -4.79 -9.12
N LEU A 217 -1.94 -3.64 -9.77
CA LEU A 217 -1.02 -2.52 -9.74
C LEU A 217 -1.37 -1.51 -8.65
N VAL A 218 -0.50 -1.36 -7.65
CA VAL A 218 -0.64 -0.40 -6.54
C VAL A 218 0.51 0.62 -6.56
N ALA A 219 0.20 1.89 -6.32
CA ALA A 219 1.21 2.92 -6.13
C ALA A 219 1.66 2.97 -4.66
N LEU A 220 2.97 2.84 -4.43
CA LEU A 220 3.61 2.99 -3.13
C LEU A 220 4.41 4.28 -3.05
N LYS A 221 4.21 5.04 -1.98
CA LYS A 221 4.89 6.28 -1.65
C LYS A 221 5.66 6.16 -0.33
N GLY A 222 6.87 6.70 -0.26
CA GLY A 222 7.59 6.82 1.01
C GLY A 222 8.87 7.67 0.91
N PRO A 223 9.48 8.04 2.05
CA PRO A 223 10.72 8.82 2.06
C PRO A 223 11.93 7.97 1.64
N CYS A 224 12.86 8.58 0.91
CA CYS A 224 14.09 7.93 0.49
C CYS A 224 14.97 7.58 1.71
N PRO A 225 15.41 6.31 1.89
CA PRO A 225 16.27 5.89 3.01
C PRO A 225 17.73 6.42 2.94
N ASN A 226 18.03 7.36 2.03
CA ASN A 226 19.31 8.09 1.96
C ASN A 226 19.12 9.60 2.18
N CYS A 227 18.32 10.29 1.34
CA CYS A 227 18.13 11.75 1.43
C CYS A 227 16.82 12.22 2.09
N GLY A 228 15.88 11.31 2.40
CA GLY A 228 14.57 11.65 2.97
C GLY A 228 13.48 12.05 1.96
N GLU A 229 13.83 12.36 0.71
CA GLU A 229 12.92 12.83 -0.33
C GLU A 229 11.76 11.86 -0.64
N GLU A 230 10.56 12.37 -0.96
CA GLU A 230 9.41 11.54 -1.30
C GLU A 230 9.62 10.82 -2.64
N VAL A 231 9.63 9.48 -2.63
CA VAL A 231 9.75 8.63 -3.82
C VAL A 231 8.51 7.76 -4.00
N PHE A 232 8.20 7.49 -5.26
CA PHE A 232 6.98 6.85 -5.72
C PHE A 232 7.32 5.67 -6.64
N ALA A 233 6.59 4.57 -6.57
CA ALA A 233 6.68 3.46 -7.52
C ALA A 233 5.35 2.74 -7.67
N PHE A 234 4.99 2.38 -8.90
CA PHE A 234 3.93 1.41 -9.16
C PHE A 234 4.51 -0.01 -9.03
N VAL A 235 3.89 -0.85 -8.20
CA VAL A 235 4.35 -2.21 -7.93
C VAL A 235 3.18 -3.18 -8.00
N GLN A 236 3.46 -4.41 -8.46
CA GLN A 236 2.47 -5.49 -8.46
C GLN A 236 2.28 -6.06 -7.06
N ALA A 237 1.03 -6.17 -6.63
CA ALA A 237 0.60 -6.78 -5.38
C ALA A 237 0.41 -8.31 -5.50
N ASP A 238 0.66 -8.91 -6.67
CA ASP A 238 0.38 -10.32 -6.93
C ASP A 238 1.07 -11.29 -5.94
N LYS A 239 0.25 -11.98 -5.14
CA LYS A 239 0.69 -12.86 -4.04
C LYS A 239 1.57 -14.03 -4.49
N ARG A 240 1.62 -14.36 -5.79
CA ARG A 240 2.32 -15.54 -6.32
C ARG A 240 3.79 -15.31 -6.65
N LYS A 241 4.23 -14.07 -6.80
CA LYS A 241 5.65 -13.72 -7.00
C LYS A 241 5.97 -12.46 -6.22
N GLN A 242 7.01 -12.51 -5.40
CA GLN A 242 7.46 -11.33 -4.64
C GLN A 242 8.23 -10.38 -5.57
N ASN A 243 7.50 -9.68 -6.43
CA ASN A 243 8.03 -8.79 -7.46
C ASN A 243 8.58 -7.52 -6.83
N PHE A 244 9.89 -7.51 -6.58
CA PHE A 244 10.60 -6.32 -6.11
C PHE A 244 10.76 -5.32 -7.26
N HIS A 245 10.21 -4.11 -7.10
CA HIS A 245 10.39 -3.05 -8.09
C HIS A 245 11.63 -2.22 -7.73
N ARG A 246 12.51 -1.97 -8.71
CA ARG A 246 13.77 -1.25 -8.50
C ARG A 246 13.77 0.05 -9.29
N THR A 247 13.99 1.16 -8.59
CA THR A 247 14.09 2.51 -9.13
C THR A 247 15.21 3.25 -8.41
N ASP A 248 15.76 4.28 -9.03
CA ASP A 248 16.77 5.13 -8.41
C ASP A 248 16.12 6.44 -7.93
N CYS A 249 16.58 7.01 -6.81
CA CYS A 249 15.98 8.21 -6.23
C CYS A 249 16.22 9.45 -7.12
N HIS A 250 15.16 10.19 -7.44
CA HIS A 250 15.22 11.33 -8.36
C HIS A 250 16.03 12.55 -7.87
N VAL A 251 16.37 12.62 -6.57
CA VAL A 251 17.24 13.68 -5.99
C VAL A 251 18.66 13.22 -5.70
N CYS A 252 18.88 11.96 -5.28
CA CYS A 252 20.19 11.50 -4.82
C CYS A 252 20.74 10.27 -5.57
N GLU A 253 20.14 9.91 -6.71
CA GLU A 253 20.50 8.82 -7.63
C GLU A 253 20.70 7.44 -6.96
N SER A 254 20.23 7.32 -5.71
CA SER A 254 20.50 6.18 -4.85
C SER A 254 19.52 5.07 -5.17
N SER A 255 20.04 3.86 -5.37
CA SER A 255 19.24 2.75 -5.87
C SER A 255 18.35 2.15 -4.79
N LEU A 256 17.04 2.13 -5.06
CA LEU A 256 15.99 1.75 -4.14
C LEU A 256 15.27 0.48 -4.61
N GLU A 257 14.81 -0.31 -3.65
CA GLU A 257 14.01 -1.51 -3.91
C GLU A 257 12.72 -1.48 -3.09
N PHE A 258 11.60 -1.33 -3.79
CA PHE A 258 10.25 -1.32 -3.23
C PHE A 258 9.78 -2.75 -3.04
N ARG A 259 9.45 -3.10 -1.80
CA ARG A 259 8.92 -4.40 -1.41
C ARG A 259 7.49 -4.23 -0.88
N PRO A 260 6.44 -4.60 -1.63
CA PRO A 260 5.08 -4.59 -1.15
C PRO A 260 4.86 -5.74 -0.15
N LYS A 261 3.98 -5.51 0.82
CA LYS A 261 3.38 -6.52 1.67
C LYS A 261 1.86 -6.34 1.60
N VAL A 262 1.17 -7.34 1.06
CA VAL A 262 -0.28 -7.38 1.02
C VAL A 262 -0.79 -7.88 2.36
N GLU A 263 -1.64 -7.09 3.01
CA GLU A 263 -2.33 -7.48 4.22
C GLU A 263 -3.83 -7.66 3.93
N GLN A 264 -4.43 -8.68 4.54
CA GLN A 264 -5.85 -9.01 4.33
C GLN A 264 -6.65 -8.53 5.53
N SER A 265 -7.70 -7.74 5.32
CA SER A 265 -8.40 -7.12 6.44
C SER A 265 -9.14 -8.16 7.29
N VAL A 266 -8.95 -8.10 8.62
CA VAL A 266 -9.57 -9.01 9.59
C VAL A 266 -11.10 -8.90 9.56
N ALA A 267 -11.65 -7.73 9.22
CA ALA A 267 -13.09 -7.46 9.22
C ALA A 267 -13.82 -7.97 7.96
N ARG A 268 -13.14 -8.05 6.80
CA ARG A 268 -13.73 -8.51 5.53
C ARG A 268 -12.65 -9.21 4.68
N PRO A 269 -12.78 -10.51 4.36
CA PRO A 269 -11.80 -11.24 3.55
C PRO A 269 -11.58 -10.67 2.14
N THR A 270 -12.54 -9.91 1.62
CA THR A 270 -12.49 -9.30 0.28
C THR A 270 -11.66 -8.02 0.21
N THR A 271 -11.60 -7.22 1.28
CA THR A 271 -10.77 -6.01 1.31
C THR A 271 -9.35 -6.35 1.71
N GLN A 272 -8.47 -6.26 0.72
CA GLN A 272 -7.02 -6.28 0.88
C GLN A 272 -6.51 -4.84 0.85
N TRP A 273 -5.38 -4.59 1.49
CA TRP A 273 -4.67 -3.32 1.45
C TRP A 273 -3.17 -3.60 1.39
N VAL A 274 -2.39 -2.68 0.84
CA VAL A 274 -0.95 -2.90 0.64
C VAL A 274 -0.16 -1.86 1.42
N HIS A 275 0.93 -2.29 2.05
CA HIS A 275 1.94 -1.36 2.55
C HIS A 275 3.32 -1.81 2.12
N GLY A 276 4.23 -0.86 1.95
CA GLY A 276 5.55 -1.10 1.39
C GLY A 276 6.67 -1.00 2.42
N ARG A 277 7.86 -1.42 1.99
CA ARG A 277 9.15 -0.92 2.47
C ARG A 277 10.07 -0.59 1.31
N ILE A 278 10.80 0.50 1.45
CA ILE A 278 11.78 0.98 0.48
C ILE A 278 13.16 0.70 1.05
N TYR A 279 13.90 -0.22 0.45
CA TYR A 279 15.24 -0.58 0.88
C TYR A 279 16.30 0.18 0.08
N LEU A 280 17.33 0.68 0.76
CA LEU A 280 18.53 1.22 0.11
C LEU A 280 19.39 0.04 -0.37
N VAL A 281 19.46 -0.17 -1.69
CA VAL A 281 20.29 -1.21 -2.29
C VAL A 281 21.63 -0.62 -2.68
N LYS A 282 22.72 -1.15 -2.08
CA LYS A 282 24.06 -0.86 -2.57
C LYS A 282 24.15 -1.27 -4.03
N GLN A 283 24.25 -0.27 -4.92
CA GLN A 283 24.52 -0.48 -6.33
C GLN A 283 25.80 -1.31 -6.42
N LYS A 284 25.73 -2.54 -6.95
CA LYS A 284 26.93 -3.29 -7.28
C LYS A 284 27.67 -2.43 -8.30
N ARG A 285 28.89 -1.99 -7.98
CA ARG A 285 29.86 -1.51 -8.97
C ARG A 285 30.26 -2.70 -9.84
N THR A 286 29.37 -3.10 -10.75
CA THR A 286 29.77 -3.68 -12.03
C THR A 286 30.77 -2.70 -12.62
N ASN A 287 32.03 -3.13 -12.75
CA ASN A 287 33.07 -2.31 -13.35
C ASN A 287 32.76 -2.12 -14.84
N GLN A 288 31.91 -1.14 -15.17
CA GLN A 288 31.95 -0.48 -16.47
C GLN A 288 33.25 0.33 -16.56
N ARG A 289 34.37 -0.40 -16.68
CA ARG A 289 35.44 0.02 -17.58
C ARG A 289 34.84 -0.02 -18.98
N ARG A 290 34.08 1.03 -19.30
CA ARG A 290 33.57 1.30 -20.62
C ARG A 290 34.78 1.74 -21.43
N TRP A 291 35.44 0.76 -22.04
CA TRP A 291 36.61 0.98 -22.87
C TRP A 291 36.27 2.00 -23.95
N MET A 292 37.16 2.98 -24.13
CA MET A 292 37.18 3.89 -25.27
C MET A 292 37.90 3.20 -26.43
#